data_AF-A0A383C6Z1-F1
#
_entry.id   AF-A0A383C6Z1-F1
#
_cell.length_a   1.000
_cell.length_b   1.000
_cell.length_c   1.000
_cell.angle_alpha   90.00
_cell.angle_beta   90.00
_cell.angle_gamma   90.00
#
_symmetry.space_group_name_H-M   'P 1'
#
loop_
_entity.id
_entity.type
_entity.pdbx_description
1 polymer ?
#
loop_
_entity_poly.entity_id
_entity_poly.type
_entity_poly.pdbx_seq_one_letter_code
_entity_poly.pdbx_strand_id
1 'polypeptide(L)'
;NGGTGEFSKSHPEASDNNYCMELETIVQGVVPNQYGTWGYGRAGWCPGMDVTPYIVDITEFVSIGEENVIDYDACRVVGNNCVTPPTCQGDGYCPEIAMSSYIIISY
;
A
#
# COMPACT_ATOMS: atom_id res chain seq x y z
N ASN A 1 -10.55 27.74 2.23
CA ASN A 1 -10.49 26.29 1.97
C ASN A 1 -9.08 25.87 2.27
N GLY A 2 -8.90 24.93 3.19
CA GLY A 2 -7.63 24.64 3.85
C GLY A 2 -7.94 23.91 5.15
N GLY A 3 -8.48 22.70 5.01
CA GLY A 3 -8.80 21.79 6.10
C GLY A 3 -7.84 20.61 6.09
N THR A 4 -7.73 19.91 7.22
CA THR A 4 -6.96 18.67 7.30
C THR A 4 -7.77 17.53 6.68
N GLY A 5 -7.18 16.85 5.69
CA GLY A 5 -7.69 15.59 5.15
C GLY A 5 -6.84 14.42 5.65
N GLU A 6 -7.49 13.33 6.07
CA GLU A 6 -6.83 12.08 6.44
C GLU A 6 -7.36 10.96 5.53
N PHE A 7 -6.44 10.23 4.89
CA PHE A 7 -6.76 9.18 3.94
C PHE A 7 -5.96 7.93 4.28
N SER A 8 -6.61 6.78 4.22
CA SER A 8 -5.97 5.51 4.53
C SER A 8 -6.32 4.43 3.51
N LYS A 9 -5.34 3.58 3.23
CA LYS A 9 -5.50 2.36 2.45
C LYS A 9 -5.00 1.18 3.27
N SER A 10 -5.91 0.26 3.58
CA SER A 10 -5.59 -0.97 4.30
C SER A 10 -5.29 -2.10 3.34
N HIS A 11 -4.49 -3.05 3.81
CA HIS A 11 -4.12 -4.26 3.09
C HIS A 11 -4.44 -5.52 3.93
N PRO A 12 -5.73 -5.81 4.18
CA PRO A 12 -6.15 -6.92 5.05
C PRO A 12 -5.77 -8.29 4.51
N GLU A 13 -5.52 -8.40 3.21
CA GLU A 13 -5.02 -9.60 2.54
C GLU A 13 -3.61 -9.99 2.99
N ALA A 14 -2.87 -9.09 3.64
CA ALA A 14 -1.53 -9.38 4.12
C ALA A 14 -1.55 -10.53 5.13
N SER A 15 -0.73 -11.56 4.89
CA SER A 15 -0.66 -12.81 5.68
C SER A 15 -1.79 -13.81 5.44
N ASP A 16 -2.65 -13.56 4.44
CA ASP A 16 -3.58 -14.58 3.96
C ASP A 16 -2.81 -15.78 3.36
N ASN A 17 -3.32 -17.00 3.55
CA ASN A 17 -2.64 -18.22 3.11
C ASN A 17 -2.85 -18.55 1.62
N ASN A 18 -3.75 -17.87 0.93
CA ASN A 18 -4.11 -18.18 -0.45
C ASN A 18 -4.61 -17.00 -1.28
N TYR A 19 -4.66 -15.77 -0.76
CA TYR A 19 -5.20 -14.60 -1.47
C TYR A 19 -4.74 -14.45 -2.92
N CYS A 20 -3.43 -14.59 -3.21
CA CYS A 20 -2.93 -14.46 -4.58
C CYS A 20 -3.33 -15.62 -5.50
N MET A 21 -3.82 -16.74 -4.96
CA MET A 21 -4.35 -17.88 -5.72
C MET A 21 -5.87 -17.80 -5.94
N GLU A 22 -6.54 -16.86 -5.28
CA GLU A 22 -7.99 -16.73 -5.41
C GLU A 22 -8.36 -16.32 -6.84
N LEU A 23 -9.43 -16.92 -7.36
CA LEU A 23 -9.87 -16.64 -8.74
C LEU A 23 -10.16 -15.16 -8.96
N GLU A 24 -10.68 -14.48 -7.95
CA GLU A 24 -10.97 -13.04 -7.97
C GLU A 24 -9.71 -12.17 -7.97
N THR A 25 -8.60 -12.66 -7.43
CA THR A 25 -7.31 -11.98 -7.44
C THR A 25 -6.56 -12.28 -8.74
N ILE A 26 -6.62 -13.51 -9.24
CA ILE A 26 -5.96 -13.92 -10.49
C ILE A 26 -6.41 -13.05 -11.67
N VAL A 27 -7.71 -12.73 -11.77
CA VAL A 27 -8.23 -11.88 -12.85
C VAL A 27 -7.72 -10.44 -12.80
N GLN A 28 -7.07 -10.02 -11.71
CA GLN A 28 -6.44 -8.70 -11.57
C GLN A 28 -5.01 -8.65 -12.15
N GLY A 29 -4.51 -9.77 -12.69
CA GLY A 29 -3.21 -9.83 -13.36
C GLY A 29 -2.15 -10.69 -12.66
N VAL A 30 -2.49 -11.39 -11.58
CA VAL A 30 -1.57 -12.35 -10.96
C VAL A 30 -1.21 -13.43 -11.97
N VAL A 31 0.07 -13.79 -12.05
CA VAL A 31 0.52 -14.90 -12.89
C VAL A 31 0.45 -16.20 -12.07
N PRO A 32 -0.40 -17.18 -12.44
CA PRO A 32 -0.50 -18.42 -11.68
C PRO A 32 0.70 -19.36 -11.90
N ASN A 33 0.86 -20.34 -11.00
CA ASN A 33 1.83 -21.43 -11.13
C ASN A 33 3.32 -20.97 -11.17
N GLN A 34 3.65 -19.93 -10.42
CA GLN A 34 5.02 -19.36 -10.35
C GLN A 34 5.97 -20.14 -9.41
N TYR A 35 5.52 -21.30 -8.88
CA TYR A 35 6.19 -22.09 -7.85
C TYR A 35 6.50 -21.28 -6.56
N GLY A 36 7.09 -21.94 -5.55
CA GLY A 36 7.43 -21.28 -4.29
C GLY A 36 6.20 -20.75 -3.54
N THR A 37 6.32 -19.55 -2.98
CA THR A 37 5.31 -18.98 -2.07
C THR A 37 4.32 -18.04 -2.77
N TRP A 38 4.21 -18.07 -4.10
CA TRP A 38 3.46 -17.06 -4.88
C TRP A 38 2.00 -16.87 -4.43
N GLY A 39 1.40 -17.90 -3.83
CA GLY A 39 -0.01 -17.91 -3.46
C GLY A 39 -0.40 -17.14 -2.21
N TYR A 40 0.53 -16.83 -1.30
CA TYR A 40 0.22 -16.10 -0.06
C TYR A 40 -0.23 -14.66 -0.32
N GLY A 41 -1.05 -14.08 0.54
CA GLY A 41 -1.36 -12.65 0.46
C GLY A 41 -0.19 -11.78 0.93
N ARG A 42 0.08 -10.71 0.20
CA ARG A 42 1.04 -9.65 0.59
C ARG A 42 0.31 -8.34 0.72
N ALA A 43 0.93 -7.37 1.41
CA ALA A 43 0.33 -6.06 1.61
C ALA A 43 0.28 -5.26 0.29
N GLY A 44 -0.83 -5.38 -0.44
CA GLY A 44 -1.12 -4.58 -1.64
C GLY A 44 -0.53 -5.07 -2.95
N TRP A 45 0.03 -6.28 -3.01
CA TRP A 45 0.60 -6.82 -4.23
C TRP A 45 0.56 -8.36 -4.27
N CYS A 46 0.69 -8.90 -5.48
CA CYS A 46 0.89 -10.33 -5.71
C CYS A 46 1.98 -10.52 -6.77
N PRO A 47 2.76 -11.61 -6.74
CA PRO A 47 3.75 -11.88 -7.78
C PRO A 47 3.13 -11.91 -9.19
N GLY A 48 3.67 -11.08 -10.09
CA GLY A 48 3.19 -10.96 -11.47
C GLY A 48 2.02 -10.00 -11.66
N MET A 49 1.45 -9.44 -10.59
CA MET A 49 0.39 -8.44 -10.64
C MET A 49 0.96 -7.02 -10.63
N ASP A 50 0.36 -6.12 -11.39
CA ASP A 50 0.68 -4.69 -11.36
C ASP A 50 0.24 -4.05 -10.02
N VAL A 51 1.09 -3.17 -9.48
CA VAL A 51 0.75 -2.38 -8.29
C VAL A 51 0.01 -1.11 -8.72
N THR A 52 -1.31 -1.11 -8.58
CA THR A 52 -2.14 0.03 -8.97
C THR A 52 -1.97 1.20 -7.99
N PRO A 53 -1.73 2.44 -8.47
CA PRO A 53 -1.63 3.61 -7.60
C PRO A 53 -2.89 3.83 -6.75
N TYR A 54 -2.70 4.29 -5.51
CA TYR A 54 -3.80 4.82 -4.72
C TYR A 54 -4.03 6.28 -5.11
N ILE A 55 -5.22 6.58 -5.63
CA ILE A 55 -5.61 7.90 -6.12
C ILE A 55 -6.65 8.47 -5.17
N VAL A 56 -6.38 9.69 -4.71
CA VAL A 56 -7.26 10.45 -3.81
C VAL A 56 -7.43 11.85 -4.38
N ASP A 57 -8.66 12.34 -4.38
CA ASP A 57 -8.94 13.74 -4.68
C ASP A 57 -8.70 14.57 -3.42
N ILE A 58 -7.71 15.47 -3.50
CA ILE A 58 -7.33 16.36 -2.40
C ILE A 58 -7.75 17.81 -2.64
N THR A 59 -8.54 18.10 -3.69
CA THR A 59 -8.83 19.47 -4.17
C THR A 59 -9.37 20.37 -3.06
N GLU A 60 -10.25 19.85 -2.20
CA GLU A 60 -10.87 20.63 -1.11
C GLU A 60 -9.93 20.94 0.07
N PHE A 61 -8.79 20.25 0.14
CA PHE A 61 -7.81 20.35 1.22
C PHE A 61 -6.57 21.18 0.83
N VAL A 62 -6.49 21.60 -0.44
CA VAL A 62 -5.36 22.37 -0.95
C VAL A 62 -5.71 23.87 -1.01
N SER A 63 -4.87 24.68 -0.37
CA SER A 63 -4.86 26.13 -0.54
C SER A 63 -3.90 26.52 -1.67
N ILE A 64 -4.43 26.98 -2.81
CA ILE A 64 -3.59 27.43 -3.94
C ILE A 64 -2.86 28.73 -3.57
N GLY A 65 -1.53 28.72 -3.76
CA GLY A 65 -0.67 29.88 -3.48
C GLY A 65 -0.15 29.94 -2.03
N GLU A 66 -0.54 28.99 -1.18
CA GLU A 66 -0.05 28.85 0.19
C GLU A 66 0.82 27.58 0.33
N GLU A 67 1.51 27.48 1.46
CA GLU A 67 2.20 26.26 1.84
C GLU A 67 1.18 25.20 2.28
N ASN A 68 1.29 24.01 1.68
CA ASN A 68 0.48 22.85 2.04
C ASN A 68 1.42 21.74 2.52
N VAL A 69 1.06 21.05 3.60
CA VAL A 69 1.85 19.97 4.19
C VAL A 69 1.16 18.64 3.92
N ILE A 70 1.94 17.65 3.46
CA ILE A 70 1.50 16.26 3.34
C ILE A 70 2.42 15.38 4.18
N ASP A 71 1.81 14.61 5.07
CA ASP A 71 2.49 13.63 5.90
C ASP A 71 2.05 12.22 5.51
N TYR A 72 2.97 11.27 5.64
CA TYR A 72 2.71 9.85 5.39
C TYR A 72 3.03 9.07 6.65
N ASP A 73 2.11 8.18 7.03
CA ASP A 73 2.32 7.21 8.09
C ASP A 73 2.01 5.79 7.57
N ALA A 74 2.69 4.81 8.14
CA ALA A 74 2.51 3.41 7.80
C ALA A 74 2.49 2.57 9.07
N CYS A 75 1.46 1.72 9.18
CA CYS A 75 1.24 0.88 10.34
C CYS A 75 1.28 -0.60 9.95
N ARG A 76 2.13 -1.37 10.64
CA ARG A 76 2.03 -2.83 10.65
C ARG A 76 0.91 -3.22 11.61
N VAL A 77 -0.14 -3.83 11.09
CA VAL A 77 -1.30 -4.24 11.89
C VAL A 77 -1.13 -5.69 12.38
N VAL A 78 -1.37 -5.93 13.67
CA VAL A 78 -1.51 -7.27 14.26
C VAL A 78 -2.78 -7.28 15.13
N GLY A 79 -3.75 -8.11 14.74
CA GLY A 79 -5.10 -8.02 15.29
C GLY A 79 -5.70 -6.64 14.97
N ASN A 80 -6.08 -5.89 16.00
CA ASN A 80 -6.62 -4.52 15.84
C ASN A 80 -5.62 -3.43 16.20
N ASN A 81 -4.33 -3.76 16.38
CA ASN A 81 -3.33 -2.82 16.88
C ASN A 81 -2.26 -2.51 15.84
N CYS A 82 -1.89 -1.23 15.79
CA CYS A 82 -0.64 -0.79 15.16
C CYS A 82 0.54 -1.15 16.05
N VAL A 83 1.46 -1.93 15.50
CA VAL A 83 2.66 -2.37 16.22
C VAL A 83 3.91 -1.79 15.59
N THR A 84 4.95 -1.63 16.41
CA THR A 84 6.26 -1.21 15.93
C THR A 84 6.72 -2.14 14.81
N PRO A 85 7.11 -1.60 13.64
CA PRO A 85 7.62 -2.43 12.56
C PRO A 85 8.92 -3.13 13.02
N PRO A 86 9.20 -4.34 12.52
CA PRO A 86 10.47 -4.99 12.79
C PRO A 86 11.63 -4.11 12.32
N THR A 87 12.77 -4.19 12.99
CA THR A 87 14.01 -3.55 12.51
C THR A 87 14.75 -4.49 11.56
N CYS A 88 15.68 -3.95 10.78
CA CYS A 88 16.65 -4.77 10.05
C CYS A 88 17.34 -5.77 10.99
N GLN A 89 17.37 -7.05 10.62
CA GLN A 89 17.93 -8.12 11.46
C GLN A 89 19.40 -8.45 11.16
N GLY A 90 20.01 -7.78 10.17
CA GLY A 90 21.40 -8.01 9.76
C GLY A 90 21.61 -9.22 8.84
N ASP A 91 20.53 -9.82 8.36
CA ASP A 91 20.51 -10.94 7.40
C ASP A 91 20.45 -10.47 5.92
N GLY A 92 20.57 -9.16 5.70
CA GLY A 92 20.46 -8.54 4.38
C GLY A 92 19.04 -8.19 3.96
N TYR A 93 18.03 -8.47 4.80
CA TYR A 93 16.64 -8.12 4.53
C TYR A 93 16.12 -7.14 5.60
N CYS A 94 15.69 -5.97 5.14
CA CYS A 94 15.02 -4.98 5.97
C CYS A 94 13.55 -4.89 5.55
N PRO A 95 12.60 -4.78 6.49
CA PRO A 95 11.24 -4.42 6.14
C PRO A 95 11.23 -2.98 5.64
N GLU A 96 10.76 -2.79 4.41
CA GLU A 96 10.67 -1.48 3.76
C GLU A 96 9.34 -1.34 3.02
N ILE A 97 8.94 -0.08 2.81
CA ILE A 97 7.84 0.28 1.91
C ILE A 97 8.46 1.14 0.82
N ALA A 98 8.64 0.54 -0.37
CA ALA A 98 9.07 1.29 -1.55
C ALA A 98 7.91 2.17 -2.02
N MET A 99 8.04 3.49 -1.86
CA MET A 99 6.98 4.45 -2.16
C MET A 99 7.43 5.48 -3.19
N SER A 100 6.54 5.76 -4.14
CA SER A 100 6.59 6.96 -4.99
C SER A 100 5.24 7.67 -4.90
N SER A 101 5.25 9.00 -4.75
CA SER A 101 4.04 9.80 -4.69
C SER A 101 4.15 11.02 -5.61
N TYR A 102 3.03 11.42 -6.18
CA TYR A 102 2.92 12.51 -7.14
C TYR A 102 1.63 13.28 -6.90
N ILE A 103 1.68 14.58 -7.11
CA ILE A 103 0.49 15.44 -7.15
C ILE A 103 0.17 15.69 -8.62
N ILE A 104 -1.08 15.48 -9.01
CA ILE A 104 -1.57 15.77 -10.35
C ILE A 104 -2.41 17.04 -10.25
N ILE A 105 -2.03 18.06 -11.03
CA ILE A 105 -2.76 19.32 -11.15
C ILE A 105 -3.18 19.48 -12.61
N SER A 106 -4.47 19.67 -12.84
CA SER A 106 -5.05 19.91 -14.17
C SER A 106 -5.95 21.14 -14.12
N TYR A 107 -5.95 21.93 -15.18
CA TYR A 107 -6.71 23.18 -15.34
C TYR A 107 -7.72 23.08 -16.47
#